data_AF-A0A9P9SW24-F1
#
_entry.id   AF-A0A9P9SW24-F1
#
_cell.length_a   1.000
_cell.length_b   1.000
_cell.length_c   1.000
_cell.angle_alpha   90.00
_cell.angle_beta   90.00
_cell.angle_gamma   90.00
#
_symmetry.space_group_name_H-M   'P 1'
#
loop_
_entity.id
_entity.type
_entity.pdbx_description
1 polymer ?
#
loop_
_entity_poly.entity_id
_entity_poly.type
_entity_poly.pdbx_seq_one_letter_code
_entity_poly.pdbx_strand_id
1 'polypeptide(L)'
;MEAIQRILDIHRSSLKRVTIGILSGGYVDRTESPDFSSFPHLEELRMSAYNLIRSETATDAARKLSALNLRCVTLSFSVEDRHSESRSDFGKEQVTWIQEFAKLKKEKYLVSKLEKMVVLFDLDENPYHLRRLLRGPPEEVPVSGIAEPLTWPWEYLEEAKQCAAEFELRVEFKAGWTREEWNKGIKTIRPFNSLPRKQGAMPALDG
;
A
#
# COMPACT_ATOMS: atom_id res chain seq x y z
N MET A 1 4.11 16.43 16.82
CA MET A 1 2.98 15.50 17.02
C MET A 1 1.94 16.03 18.01
N GLU A 2 2.35 16.57 19.18
CA GLU A 2 1.43 17.13 20.19
C GLU A 2 0.39 18.10 19.60
N ALA A 3 0.75 18.88 18.59
CA ALA A 3 -0.16 19.84 17.95
C ALA A 3 -1.39 19.17 17.32
N ILE A 4 -1.22 18.05 16.61
CA ILE A 4 -2.35 17.36 15.94
C ILE A 4 -3.21 16.65 16.97
N GLN A 5 -2.61 15.95 17.94
CA GLN A 5 -3.37 15.33 19.02
C GLN A 5 -4.20 16.37 19.79
N ARG A 6 -3.62 17.53 20.11
CA ARG A 6 -4.33 18.63 20.79
C ARG A 6 -5.51 19.15 19.98
N ILE A 7 -5.38 19.27 18.65
CA ILE A 7 -6.49 19.68 17.78
C ILE A 7 -7.60 18.63 17.79
N LEU A 8 -7.24 17.34 17.69
CA LEU A 8 -8.21 16.25 17.72
C LEU A 8 -8.91 16.17 19.09
N ASP A 9 -8.18 16.37 20.19
CA ASP A 9 -8.72 16.30 21.55
C ASP A 9 -9.83 17.32 21.83
N ILE A 10 -9.84 18.47 21.16
CA ILE A 10 -10.96 19.44 21.22
C ILE A 10 -12.27 18.78 20.78
N HIS A 11 -12.19 17.81 19.86
CA HIS A 11 -13.32 17.08 19.31
C HIS A 11 -13.47 15.67 19.88
N ARG A 12 -12.79 15.35 21.01
CA ARG A 12 -12.78 14.00 21.59
C ARG A 12 -14.17 13.37 21.71
N SER A 13 -15.15 14.15 22.17
CA SER A 13 -16.54 13.70 22.38
C SER A 13 -17.47 13.87 21.18
N SER A 14 -17.02 14.46 20.07
CA SER A 14 -17.87 14.75 18.90
C SER A 14 -17.37 14.16 17.59
N LEU A 15 -16.09 13.81 17.51
CA LEU A 15 -15.46 13.35 16.27
C LEU A 15 -16.02 11.99 15.87
N LYS A 16 -16.69 11.95 14.72
CA LYS A 16 -17.21 10.70 14.12
C LYS A 16 -16.37 10.19 12.96
N ARG A 17 -15.79 11.11 12.20
CA ARG A 17 -15.00 10.81 11.01
C ARG A 17 -13.83 11.75 10.92
N VAL A 18 -12.67 11.24 10.52
CA VAL A 18 -11.48 12.07 10.31
C VAL A 18 -10.65 11.54 9.15
N THR A 19 -10.10 12.46 8.37
CA THR A 19 -9.11 12.17 7.32
C THR A 19 -7.82 12.89 7.67
N ILE A 20 -6.71 12.17 7.68
CA ILE A 20 -5.38 12.70 8.02
C ILE A 20 -4.43 12.38 6.87
N GLY A 21 -3.94 13.42 6.19
CA GLY A 21 -2.89 13.28 5.18
C GLY A 21 -1.55 12.81 5.78
N ILE A 22 -0.48 12.85 5.00
CA ILE A 22 0.85 12.53 5.53
C ILE A 22 1.25 13.53 6.62
N LEU A 23 1.68 13.03 7.77
CA LEU A 23 2.22 13.86 8.84
C LEU A 23 3.70 14.07 8.56
N SER A 24 4.09 15.31 8.28
CA SER A 24 5.49 15.65 8.07
C SER A 24 6.27 15.53 9.38
N GLY A 25 6.85 14.36 9.63
CA GLY A 25 8.02 14.19 10.48
C GLY A 25 9.25 14.52 9.66
N GLY A 26 10.15 15.37 10.17
CA GLY A 26 11.47 15.51 9.58
C GLY A 26 12.13 14.13 9.47
N TYR A 27 12.96 13.92 8.45
CA TYR A 27 13.60 12.64 8.07
C TYR A 27 14.29 11.82 9.18
N VAL A 28 14.36 12.34 10.41
CA VAL A 28 15.12 11.81 11.53
C VAL A 28 14.21 11.29 12.67
N ASP A 29 12.97 11.78 12.79
CA ASP A 29 12.06 11.38 13.88
C ASP A 29 10.87 10.60 13.34
N ARG A 30 10.67 9.38 13.87
CA ARG A 30 9.45 8.61 13.66
C ARG A 30 8.27 9.45 14.14
N THR A 31 7.51 10.02 13.22
CA THR A 31 6.24 10.67 13.55
C THR A 31 5.26 9.58 13.99
N GLU A 32 5.11 9.39 15.29
CA GLU A 32 4.03 8.55 15.78
C GLU A 32 2.67 9.12 15.35
N SER A 33 1.73 8.21 15.12
CA SER A 33 0.35 8.50 14.78
C SER A 33 -0.43 9.02 16.01
N PRO A 34 -1.48 9.83 15.79
CA PRO A 34 -2.40 10.22 16.85
C PRO A 34 -3.05 9.01 17.53
N ASP A 35 -3.36 9.14 18.81
CA ASP A 35 -4.07 8.12 19.58
C ASP A 35 -5.58 8.36 19.50
N PHE A 36 -6.31 7.41 18.91
CA PHE A 36 -7.76 7.46 18.74
C PHE A 36 -8.53 6.66 19.78
N SER A 37 -7.85 5.93 20.68
CA SER A 37 -8.49 5.05 21.68
C SER A 37 -9.49 5.78 22.58
N SER A 38 -9.30 7.09 22.79
CA SER A 38 -10.13 7.94 23.64
C SER A 38 -11.27 8.66 22.92
N PHE A 39 -11.58 8.31 21.65
CA PHE A 39 -12.61 8.94 20.83
C PHE A 39 -13.86 8.05 20.74
N PRO A 40 -14.82 8.15 21.69
CA PRO A 40 -15.92 7.19 21.80
C PRO A 40 -16.89 7.21 20.62
N HIS A 41 -16.96 8.30 19.85
CA HIS A 41 -17.88 8.42 18.72
C HIS A 41 -17.21 8.23 17.36
N LEU A 42 -15.90 7.97 17.32
CA LEU A 42 -15.19 7.79 16.07
C LEU A 42 -15.66 6.48 15.41
N GLU A 43 -16.14 6.58 14.18
CA GLU A 43 -16.67 5.48 13.38
C GLU A 43 -15.78 5.17 12.17
N GLU A 44 -15.19 6.20 11.55
CA GLU A 44 -14.38 6.08 10.35
C GLU A 44 -13.09 6.91 10.46
N LEU A 45 -11.95 6.26 10.21
CA LEU A 45 -10.65 6.90 10.11
C LEU A 45 -10.07 6.67 8.72
N ARG A 46 -9.63 7.73 8.06
CA ARG A 46 -8.79 7.67 6.87
C ARG A 46 -7.45 8.32 7.17
N MET A 47 -6.36 7.64 6.87
CA MET A 47 -5.03 8.22 7.03
C MET A 47 -4.01 7.72 6.02
N SER A 48 -2.93 8.47 5.82
CA SER A 48 -1.77 7.96 5.10
C SER A 48 -1.20 6.73 5.81
N ALA A 49 -0.92 5.67 5.04
CA ALA A 49 -0.34 4.43 5.53
C ALA A 49 1.06 4.65 6.14
N TYR A 50 1.80 5.67 5.67
CA TYR A 50 3.14 6.02 6.15
C TYR A 50 3.16 6.56 7.58
N ASN A 51 2.05 7.14 8.03
CA ASN A 51 1.89 7.58 9.41
C ASN A 51 1.75 6.39 10.39
N LEU A 52 1.46 5.18 9.89
CA LEU A 52 1.15 4.02 10.72
C LEU A 52 2.08 2.84 10.45
N ILE A 53 2.03 2.22 9.27
CA ILE A 53 2.72 0.95 9.00
C ILE A 53 4.25 1.10 9.00
N ARG A 54 4.78 2.23 8.54
CA ARG A 54 6.24 2.50 8.56
C ARG A 54 6.73 3.08 9.89
N SER A 55 5.84 3.71 10.65
CA SER A 55 6.21 4.51 11.82
C SER A 55 5.97 3.76 13.14
N GLU A 56 5.07 2.77 13.15
CA GLU A 56 4.63 2.09 14.36
C GLU A 56 4.58 0.57 14.23
N THR A 57 4.73 -0.09 15.37
CA THR A 57 4.49 -1.53 15.47
C THR A 57 3.00 -1.84 15.38
N ALA A 58 2.64 -3.06 14.97
CA ALA A 58 1.25 -3.52 14.96
C ALA A 58 0.61 -3.44 16.36
N THR A 59 1.40 -3.56 17.44
CA THR A 59 0.93 -3.45 18.83
C THR A 59 0.51 -2.04 19.18
N ASP A 60 1.33 -1.04 18.83
CA ASP A 60 1.03 0.36 19.10
C ASP A 60 -0.18 0.83 18.29
N ALA A 61 -0.23 0.43 17.02
CA ALA A 61 -1.37 0.73 16.15
C ALA A 61 -2.66 0.08 16.67
N ALA A 62 -2.63 -1.18 17.10
CA ALA A 62 -3.81 -1.85 17.66
C ALA A 62 -4.32 -1.14 18.93
N ARG A 63 -3.40 -0.61 19.76
CA ARG A 63 -3.74 0.21 20.93
C ARG A 63 -4.38 1.53 20.51
N LYS A 64 -3.74 2.28 19.61
CA LYS A 64 -4.20 3.62 19.19
C LYS A 64 -5.51 3.57 18.39
N LEU A 65 -5.77 2.47 17.69
CA LEU A 65 -6.99 2.26 16.90
C LEU A 65 -8.08 1.47 17.65
N SER A 66 -7.96 1.30 18.97
CA SER A 66 -8.91 0.53 19.77
C SER A 66 -10.19 1.31 20.14
N ALA A 67 -10.52 2.39 19.42
CA ALA A 67 -11.68 3.21 19.74
C ALA A 67 -12.98 2.39 19.66
N LEU A 68 -13.85 2.56 20.65
CA LEU A 68 -15.01 1.68 20.89
C LEU A 68 -15.94 1.52 19.67
N ASN A 69 -16.17 2.61 18.94
CA ASN A 69 -17.12 2.63 17.82
C ASN A 69 -16.45 2.68 16.45
N LEU A 70 -15.12 2.60 16.38
CA LEU A 70 -14.40 2.63 15.11
C LEU A 70 -14.71 1.35 14.35
N ARG A 71 -15.28 1.48 13.15
CA ARG A 71 -15.70 0.35 12.30
C ARG A 71 -14.79 0.16 11.09
N CYS A 72 -14.28 1.26 10.57
CA CYS A 72 -13.51 1.28 9.33
C CYS A 72 -12.25 2.13 9.46
N VAL A 73 -11.12 1.55 9.09
CA VAL A 73 -9.85 2.27 8.91
C VAL A 73 -9.44 2.18 7.45
N THR A 74 -9.19 3.31 6.82
CA THR A 74 -8.64 3.40 5.45
C THR A 74 -7.19 3.87 5.51
N LEU A 75 -6.28 3.03 5.04
CA LEU A 75 -4.85 3.32 4.92
C LEU A 75 -4.54 3.64 3.45
N SER A 76 -4.14 4.88 3.20
CA SER A 76 -3.85 5.39 1.86
C SER A 76 -2.35 5.39 1.59
N PHE A 77 -1.97 4.71 0.52
CA PHE A 77 -0.64 4.75 -0.09
C PHE A 77 -0.58 5.78 -1.24
N SER A 78 -1.57 6.68 -1.32
CA SER A 78 -1.70 7.65 -2.41
C SER A 78 -0.68 8.79 -2.28
N VAL A 79 -0.19 9.24 -3.42
CA VAL A 79 0.91 10.20 -3.57
C VAL A 79 0.38 11.62 -3.47
N GLU A 80 -0.11 12.04 -2.31
CA GLU A 80 -0.60 13.42 -2.18
C GLU A 80 0.56 14.44 -2.15
N ASP A 81 1.82 14.07 -1.82
CA ASP A 81 2.92 15.06 -1.72
C ASP A 81 4.40 14.57 -1.89
N ARG A 82 4.72 13.33 -2.32
CA ARG A 82 6.13 12.86 -2.37
C ARG A 82 6.55 12.06 -3.62
N HIS A 83 7.69 12.43 -4.19
CA HIS A 83 8.24 11.94 -5.47
C HIS A 83 8.78 10.50 -5.53
N SER A 84 8.46 9.61 -4.59
CA SER A 84 9.08 8.26 -4.56
C SER A 84 8.20 7.13 -4.02
N GLU A 85 6.90 7.36 -3.85
CA GLU A 85 6.00 6.38 -3.23
C GLU A 85 5.21 5.65 -4.32
N SER A 86 5.21 4.32 -4.27
CA SER A 86 4.73 3.45 -5.35
C SER A 86 4.04 2.23 -4.75
N ARG A 87 3.16 1.57 -5.50
CA ARG A 87 2.59 0.25 -5.17
C ARG A 87 3.59 -0.77 -4.60
N SER A 88 4.88 -0.64 -4.95
CA SER A 88 5.99 -1.43 -4.40
C SER A 88 6.21 -1.26 -2.89
N ASP A 89 5.64 -0.22 -2.28
CA ASP A 89 5.67 0.01 -0.84
C ASP A 89 4.71 -0.90 -0.07
N PHE A 90 3.83 -1.65 -0.76
CA PHE A 90 3.02 -2.71 -0.16
C PHE A 90 3.58 -4.08 -0.54
N GLY A 91 4.38 -4.64 0.36
CA GLY A 91 5.00 -5.96 0.20
C GLY A 91 4.77 -6.87 1.41
N LYS A 92 5.61 -7.89 1.52
CA LYS A 92 5.54 -8.92 2.56
C LYS A 92 5.53 -8.33 3.98
N GLU A 93 6.31 -7.28 4.23
CA GLU A 93 6.34 -6.62 5.55
C GLU A 93 4.97 -6.05 5.94
N GLN A 94 4.27 -5.42 4.99
CA GLN A 94 2.93 -4.86 5.20
C GLN A 94 1.90 -5.98 5.43
N VAL A 95 2.05 -7.13 4.75
CA VAL A 95 1.21 -8.32 4.99
C VAL A 95 1.38 -8.82 6.42
N THR A 96 2.63 -9.02 6.85
CA THR A 96 2.93 -9.47 8.22
C THR A 96 2.39 -8.48 9.25
N TRP A 97 2.57 -7.19 9.03
CA TRP A 97 2.05 -6.15 9.91
C TRP A 97 0.52 -6.22 10.04
N ILE A 98 -0.21 -6.37 8.92
CA ILE A 98 -1.68 -6.47 8.93
C ILE A 98 -2.14 -7.73 9.65
N GLN A 99 -1.47 -8.86 9.43
CA GLN A 99 -1.77 -10.12 10.10
C GLN A 99 -1.59 -9.99 11.62
N GLU A 100 -0.47 -9.43 12.06
CA GLU A 100 -0.20 -9.19 13.49
C GLU A 100 -1.21 -8.22 14.10
N PHE A 101 -1.52 -7.14 13.40
CA PHE A 101 -2.53 -6.17 13.82
C PHE A 101 -3.90 -6.84 14.01
N ALA A 102 -4.34 -7.63 13.04
CA ALA A 102 -5.62 -8.33 13.07
C ALA A 102 -5.69 -9.30 14.26
N LYS A 103 -4.61 -10.07 14.47
CA LYS A 103 -4.47 -10.96 15.63
C LYS A 103 -4.56 -10.20 16.95
N LEU A 104 -3.78 -9.13 17.12
CA LEU A 104 -3.76 -8.32 18.33
C LEU A 104 -5.11 -7.66 18.62
N LYS A 105 -5.79 -7.16 17.58
CA LYS A 105 -7.15 -6.62 17.71
C LYS A 105 -8.11 -7.68 18.26
N LYS A 106 -8.07 -8.90 17.71
CA LYS A 106 -8.94 -10.00 18.14
C LYS A 106 -8.61 -10.50 19.55
N GLU A 107 -7.33 -10.57 19.92
CA GLU A 107 -6.92 -11.15 21.21
C GLU A 107 -6.95 -10.16 22.37
N LYS A 108 -6.55 -8.90 22.14
CA LYS A 108 -6.32 -7.90 23.21
C LYS A 108 -7.36 -6.79 23.27
N TYR A 109 -8.01 -6.47 22.15
CA TYR A 109 -8.90 -5.32 22.04
C TYR A 109 -10.33 -5.75 21.69
N LEU A 110 -10.88 -6.68 22.47
CA LEU A 110 -12.20 -7.30 22.28
C LEU A 110 -13.37 -6.31 22.21
N VAL A 111 -13.23 -5.14 22.85
CA VAL A 111 -14.25 -4.08 22.83
C VAL A 111 -14.25 -3.28 21.53
N SER A 112 -13.21 -3.39 20.70
CA SER A 112 -13.12 -2.67 19.42
C SER A 112 -14.10 -3.27 18.39
N LYS A 113 -14.94 -2.40 17.83
CA LYS A 113 -15.85 -2.73 16.72
C LYS A 113 -15.20 -2.66 15.34
N LEU A 114 -13.87 -2.57 15.28
CA LEU A 114 -13.16 -2.48 14.01
C LEU A 114 -13.36 -3.78 13.23
N GLU A 115 -14.10 -3.68 12.14
CA GLU A 115 -14.47 -4.80 11.28
C GLU A 115 -13.77 -4.74 9.92
N LYS A 116 -13.36 -3.53 9.50
CA LYS A 116 -12.90 -3.29 8.14
C LYS A 116 -11.63 -2.47 8.11
N MET A 117 -10.66 -2.94 7.33
CA MET A 117 -9.49 -2.18 6.90
C MET A 117 -9.51 -2.04 5.38
N VAL A 118 -9.36 -0.82 4.87
CA VAL A 118 -9.28 -0.53 3.44
C VAL A 118 -7.88 -0.08 3.10
N VAL A 119 -7.22 -0.78 2.18
CA VAL A 119 -5.96 -0.32 1.58
C VAL A 119 -6.28 0.43 0.29
N LEU A 120 -5.93 1.70 0.24
CA LEU A 120 -6.20 2.58 -0.88
C LEU A 120 -4.90 2.94 -1.60
N PHE A 121 -4.85 2.68 -2.90
CA PHE A 121 -3.82 3.21 -3.79
C PHE A 121 -4.39 4.36 -4.61
N ASP A 122 -3.51 5.15 -5.22
CA ASP A 122 -3.95 6.13 -6.21
C ASP A 122 -4.61 5.41 -7.41
N LEU A 123 -5.84 5.80 -7.72
CA LEU A 123 -6.62 5.18 -8.80
C LEU A 123 -6.26 5.77 -10.18
N ASP A 124 -5.58 6.92 -10.19
CA ASP A 124 -5.12 7.61 -11.40
C ASP A 124 -3.68 7.21 -11.78
N GLU A 125 -3.14 6.14 -11.18
CA GLU A 125 -1.80 5.62 -11.48
C GLU A 125 -1.71 5.26 -12.97
N ASN A 126 -1.12 6.18 -13.75
CA ASN A 126 -1.03 6.05 -15.19
C ASN A 126 -0.23 4.76 -15.53
N PRO A 127 -0.75 3.87 -16.40
CA PRO A 127 -0.06 2.63 -16.80
C PRO A 127 1.34 2.85 -17.39
N TYR A 128 1.66 4.07 -17.83
CA TYR A 128 3.02 4.43 -18.27
C TYR A 128 4.01 4.60 -17.10
N HIS A 129 3.57 4.96 -15.89
CA HIS A 129 4.42 4.93 -14.68
C HIS A 129 4.80 3.50 -14.28
N LEU A 130 3.92 2.54 -14.56
CA LEU A 130 4.25 1.13 -14.41
C LEU A 130 5.41 0.74 -15.31
N ARG A 131 5.44 1.14 -16.58
CA ARG A 131 6.60 0.85 -17.46
C ARG A 131 7.94 1.32 -16.89
N ARG A 132 7.94 2.41 -16.12
CA ARG A 132 9.15 2.96 -15.47
C ARG A 132 9.57 2.13 -14.26
N LEU A 133 8.60 1.67 -13.45
CA LEU A 133 8.83 0.73 -12.35
C LEU A 133 9.21 -0.69 -12.84
N LEU A 134 8.70 -1.09 -14.02
CA LEU A 134 8.90 -2.41 -14.63
C LEU A 134 10.25 -2.54 -15.37
N ARG A 135 10.96 -1.44 -15.63
CA ARG A 135 12.26 -1.45 -16.33
C ARG A 135 13.46 -1.17 -15.41
N GLY A 136 13.23 -0.82 -14.15
CA GLY A 136 14.28 -0.23 -13.31
C GLY A 136 14.79 1.10 -13.90
N PRO A 137 15.71 1.80 -13.20
CA PRO A 137 16.48 2.86 -13.83
C PRO A 137 17.21 2.31 -15.08
N PRO A 138 17.47 3.12 -16.12
CA PRO A 138 18.10 2.66 -17.36
C PRO A 138 19.44 1.92 -17.17
N GLU A 139 20.07 2.10 -16.02
CA GLU A 139 21.40 1.58 -15.67
C GLU A 139 21.38 0.23 -14.92
N GLU A 140 20.21 -0.27 -14.49
CA GLU A 140 20.08 -1.51 -13.68
C GLU A 140 19.29 -2.62 -14.38
N VAL A 141 19.30 -2.68 -15.71
CA VAL A 141 18.83 -3.90 -16.39
C VAL A 141 19.86 -5.00 -16.14
N PRO A 142 19.53 -6.09 -15.41
CA PRO A 142 20.47 -7.18 -15.19
C PRO A 142 20.93 -7.73 -16.55
N VAL A 143 22.24 -7.96 -16.67
CA VAL A 143 22.87 -8.51 -17.89
C VAL A 143 22.31 -9.90 -18.26
N SER A 144 21.58 -10.57 -17.36
CA SER A 144 20.75 -11.72 -17.72
C SER A 144 19.41 -11.23 -18.31
N GLY A 145 19.26 -11.37 -19.63
CA GLY A 145 18.04 -11.03 -20.39
C GLY A 145 16.78 -11.83 -20.04
N ILE A 146 16.59 -12.22 -18.78
CA ILE A 146 15.37 -12.83 -18.24
C ILE A 146 14.73 -11.77 -17.36
N ALA A 147 13.78 -11.02 -17.94
CA ALA A 147 12.87 -10.20 -17.14
C ALA A 147 12.13 -11.12 -16.17
N GLU A 148 12.21 -10.85 -14.87
CA GLU A 148 11.38 -11.55 -13.88
C GLU A 148 9.91 -11.50 -14.34
N PRO A 149 9.15 -12.60 -14.21
CA PRO A 149 7.74 -12.58 -14.60
C PRO A 149 7.02 -11.50 -13.81
N LEU A 150 6.36 -10.59 -14.52
CA LEU A 150 5.54 -9.55 -13.90
C LEU A 150 4.40 -10.21 -13.13
N THR A 151 4.57 -10.37 -11.82
CA THR A 151 3.58 -10.94 -10.92
C THR A 151 2.38 -10.01 -10.78
N TRP A 152 1.26 -10.58 -10.32
CA TRP A 152 0.06 -9.82 -10.04
C TRP A 152 0.38 -8.80 -8.93
N PRO A 153 0.25 -7.48 -9.19
CA PRO A 153 0.73 -6.45 -8.27
C PRO A 153 0.00 -6.41 -6.92
N TRP A 154 -1.10 -7.16 -6.80
CA TRP A 154 -1.93 -7.21 -5.61
C TRP A 154 -1.88 -8.58 -4.92
N GLU A 155 -0.92 -9.44 -5.27
CA GLU A 155 -0.71 -10.75 -4.62
C GLU A 155 -0.61 -10.62 -3.11
N TYR A 156 0.21 -9.67 -2.63
CA TYR A 156 0.33 -9.37 -1.19
C TYR A 156 -0.96 -8.82 -0.57
N LEU A 157 -1.80 -8.09 -1.31
CA LEU A 157 -3.09 -7.62 -0.78
C LEU A 157 -4.09 -8.77 -0.63
N GLU A 158 -4.06 -9.74 -1.54
CA GLU A 158 -4.86 -10.96 -1.42
C GLU A 158 -4.40 -11.82 -0.25
N GLU A 159 -3.08 -11.97 -0.08
CA GLU A 159 -2.49 -12.64 1.09
C GLU A 159 -2.91 -11.94 2.39
N ALA A 160 -2.76 -10.62 2.47
CA ALA A 160 -3.18 -9.83 3.64
C ALA A 160 -4.68 -10.01 3.93
N LYS A 161 -5.53 -10.09 2.89
CA LYS A 161 -6.96 -10.35 3.04
C LYS A 161 -7.24 -11.73 3.61
N GLN A 162 -6.54 -12.76 3.13
CA GLN A 162 -6.69 -14.12 3.65
C GLN A 162 -6.22 -14.21 5.11
N CYS A 163 -5.05 -13.67 5.42
CA CYS A 163 -4.48 -13.70 6.77
C CYS A 163 -5.33 -12.92 7.78
N ALA A 164 -5.82 -11.73 7.41
CA ALA A 164 -6.64 -10.92 8.32
C ALA A 164 -8.04 -11.53 8.56
N ALA A 165 -8.60 -12.22 7.56
CA ALA A 165 -9.92 -12.86 7.68
C ALA A 165 -9.94 -13.95 8.76
N GLU A 166 -8.83 -14.65 8.99
CA GLU A 166 -8.68 -15.61 10.10
C GLU A 166 -8.97 -14.95 11.47
N PHE A 167 -8.67 -13.66 11.59
CA PHE A 167 -8.88 -12.86 12.79
C PHE A 167 -10.11 -11.93 12.70
N GLU A 168 -11.07 -12.25 11.82
CA GLU A 168 -12.34 -11.52 11.66
C GLU A 168 -12.18 -10.05 11.25
N LEU A 169 -11.02 -9.68 10.69
CA LEU A 169 -10.80 -8.36 10.11
C LEU A 169 -10.96 -8.47 8.58
N ARG A 170 -11.94 -7.76 8.02
CA ARG A 170 -12.13 -7.70 6.58
C ARG A 170 -11.17 -6.67 5.98
N VAL A 171 -10.18 -7.15 5.23
CA VAL A 171 -9.33 -6.28 4.40
C VAL A 171 -9.92 -6.16 3.00
N GLU A 172 -10.11 -4.93 2.54
CA GLU A 172 -10.47 -4.60 1.17
C GLU A 172 -9.40 -3.72 0.57
N PHE A 173 -9.25 -3.77 -0.75
CA PHE A 173 -8.42 -2.82 -1.47
C PHE A 173 -9.21 -2.25 -2.64
N LYS A 174 -8.95 -0.98 -2.95
CA LYS A 174 -9.46 -0.34 -4.15
C LYS A 174 -8.33 -0.27 -5.16
N ALA A 175 -8.39 -1.14 -6.15
CA ALA A 175 -7.47 -1.17 -7.28
C ALA A 175 -8.15 -0.61 -8.52
N GLY A 176 -7.35 0.01 -9.41
CA GLY A 176 -7.83 0.50 -10.70
C GLY A 176 -8.14 -0.61 -11.71
N TRP A 177 -7.61 -1.83 -11.52
CA TRP A 177 -7.76 -2.96 -12.47
C TRP A 177 -8.00 -4.31 -11.80
N THR A 178 -8.69 -5.19 -12.53
CA THR A 178 -8.85 -6.61 -12.20
C THR A 178 -7.63 -7.45 -12.61
N ARG A 179 -7.55 -8.69 -12.11
CA ARG A 179 -6.47 -9.64 -12.45
C ARG A 179 -6.47 -9.95 -13.93
N GLU A 180 -7.64 -10.05 -14.52
CA GLU A 180 -7.87 -10.30 -15.93
C GLU A 180 -7.37 -9.13 -16.79
N GLU A 181 -7.67 -7.89 -16.38
CA GLU A 181 -7.22 -6.67 -17.06
C GLU A 181 -5.69 -6.54 -17.03
N TRP A 182 -5.06 -6.82 -15.88
CA TRP A 182 -3.60 -6.87 -15.76
C TRP A 182 -2.99 -7.95 -16.63
N ASN A 183 -3.52 -9.17 -16.56
CA ASN A 183 -3.03 -10.30 -17.35
C ASN A 183 -3.13 -10.04 -18.86
N LYS A 184 -4.15 -9.29 -19.29
CA LYS A 184 -4.31 -8.84 -20.68
C LYS A 184 -3.27 -7.78 -21.04
N GLY A 185 -3.03 -6.81 -20.16
CA GLY A 185 -2.04 -5.74 -20.34
C GLY A 185 -0.58 -6.23 -20.39
N ILE A 186 -0.18 -7.17 -19.53
CA ILE A 186 1.19 -7.71 -19.55
C ILE A 186 1.46 -8.54 -20.82
N LYS A 187 0.43 -9.22 -21.37
CA LYS A 187 0.54 -10.00 -22.61
C LYS A 187 0.78 -9.10 -23.83
N THR A 188 0.22 -7.88 -23.84
CA THR A 188 0.47 -6.88 -24.90
C THR A 188 1.79 -6.12 -24.73
N ILE A 189 2.39 -6.15 -23.53
CA ILE A 189 3.69 -5.50 -23.23
C ILE A 189 4.90 -6.42 -23.50
N ARG A 190 4.72 -7.74 -23.63
CA ARG A 190 5.79 -8.63 -24.11
C ARG A 190 6.22 -8.22 -25.52
N PRO A 191 7.50 -7.87 -25.76
CA PRO A 191 7.91 -7.17 -26.97
C PRO A 191 7.99 -8.12 -28.17
N PHE A 192 7.44 -7.70 -29.31
CA PHE A 192 8.16 -7.26 -30.53
C PHE A 192 9.60 -7.78 -30.82
N ASN A 193 10.04 -8.90 -30.25
CA ASN A 193 11.34 -9.53 -30.46
C ASN A 193 11.24 -10.83 -31.26
N SER A 194 10.24 -10.93 -32.15
CA SER A 194 10.10 -12.03 -33.11
C SER A 194 10.11 -11.55 -34.56
N LEU A 195 10.86 -10.49 -34.88
CA LEU A 195 11.25 -10.23 -36.27
C LEU A 195 12.64 -10.87 -36.50
N PRO A 196 12.77 -11.84 -37.42
CA PRO A 196 14.06 -12.43 -37.72
C PRO A 196 14.99 -11.34 -38.27
N ARG A 197 16.16 -11.17 -37.64
CA ARG A 197 17.27 -10.42 -38.23
C ARG A 197 17.61 -11.10 -39.55
N LYS A 198 17.20 -10.52 -40.68
CA LYS A 198 17.81 -10.84 -41.97
C LYS A 198 19.30 -10.50 -41.84
N GLN A 199 20.16 -11.52 -41.76
CA GLN A 199 21.59 -11.35 -41.94
C GLN A 199 21.79 -10.83 -43.36
N GLY A 200 22.10 -9.54 -43.49
CA GLY A 200 22.58 -8.96 -44.73
C GLY A 200 24.02 -9.43 -44.94
N ALA A 201 24.20 -10.45 -45.76
CA ALA A 201 25.51 -10.74 -46.34
C ALA A 201 25.79 -9.65 -47.39
N MET A 202 26.81 -8.82 -47.15
CA MET A 202 27.38 -7.96 -48.19
C MET A 202 28.19 -8.81 -49.17
N PRO A 203 28.19 -8.48 -50.47
CA PRO A 203 28.97 -9.20 -51.48
C PRO A 203 30.47 -8.92 -51.30
N ALA A 204 31.28 -9.95 -51.52
CA ALA A 204 32.73 -9.86 -51.59
C ALA A 204 33.15 -8.97 -52.76
N LEU A 205 34.09 -8.07 -52.52
CA LEU A 205 34.83 -7.37 -53.57
C LEU A 205 36.01 -8.25 -53.98
N ASP A 206 36.04 -8.62 -55.25
CA ASP A 206 37.12 -9.32 -55.92
C ASP A 206 38.43 -8.51 -55.86
N GLY A 207 39.55 -9.23 -55.70
CA GLY A 207 40.91 -8.76 -55.88
C GLY A 207 41.71 -9.79 -56.67
#